data_AF-A0A2E3MNA6-F1
#
_entry.id   AF-A0A2E3MNA6-F1
#
_cell.length_a   1.000
_cell.length_b   1.000
_cell.length_c   1.000
_cell.angle_alpha   90.00
_cell.angle_beta   90.00
_cell.angle_gamma   90.00
#
_symmetry.space_group_name_H-M   'P 1'
#
loop_
_entity.id
_entity.type
_entity.pdbx_description
1 polymer ?
#
loop_
_entity_poly.entity_id
_entity_poly.type
_entity_poly.pdbx_seq_one_letter_code
_entity_poly.pdbx_strand_id
1 'polypeptide(L)'
;MRIFYGWFLLVVVWILYGFQASPGYYSWPLFAPDIMEELGLTRAQVGSVYGSLAFMFAVTAPLAGRAIARWGARAVLVVGNLIMTAGFWGLSAADTLQACYLYYGLRVGGGMGLGTFITCQTLATDWFIR
;
A
#
# COMPACT_ATOMS: atom_id res chain seq x y z
N MET A 1 -33.33 -6.99 -16.79
CA MET A 1 -32.25 -6.02 -16.49
C MET A 1 -30.94 -6.79 -16.40
N ARG A 2 -30.03 -6.65 -17.38
CA ARG A 2 -28.70 -7.30 -17.29
C ARG A 2 -27.88 -6.49 -16.30
N ILE A 3 -27.64 -7.04 -15.11
CA ILE A 3 -26.74 -6.44 -14.13
C ILE A 3 -25.39 -6.23 -14.83
N PHE A 4 -24.97 -4.98 -14.94
CA PHE A 4 -23.73 -4.62 -15.61
C PHE A 4 -22.56 -5.13 -14.75
N TYR A 5 -21.69 -5.96 -15.33
CA TYR A 5 -20.57 -6.60 -14.62
C TYR A 5 -19.62 -5.58 -13.95
N GLY A 6 -19.63 -4.33 -14.42
CA GLY A 6 -18.87 -3.21 -13.82
C GLY A 6 -19.26 -2.90 -12.38
N TRP A 7 -20.51 -3.14 -11.96
CA TRP A 7 -20.93 -2.92 -10.58
C TRP A 7 -20.29 -3.93 -9.61
N PHE A 8 -20.14 -5.18 -10.02
CA PHE A 8 -19.44 -6.18 -9.21
C PHE A 8 -17.94 -5.85 -9.13
N LEU A 9 -17.35 -5.41 -10.25
CA LEU A 9 -15.96 -4.99 -10.26
C LEU A 9 -15.70 -3.79 -9.34
N LEU A 10 -16.61 -2.80 -9.33
CA LEU A 10 -16.54 -1.65 -8.42
C LEU A 10 -16.54 -2.08 -6.96
N VAL A 11 -17.44 -2.99 -6.58
CA VAL A 11 -17.51 -3.50 -5.20
C VAL A 11 -16.20 -4.19 -4.83
N VAL A 12 -15.65 -5.01 -5.72
CA VAL A 12 -14.35 -5.68 -5.51
C VAL A 12 -13.22 -4.66 -5.35
N VAL A 13 -13.14 -3.66 -6.23
CA VAL A 13 -12.11 -2.61 -6.16
C VAL A 13 -12.27 -1.76 -4.90
N TRP A 14 -13.49 -1.48 -4.48
CA TRP A 14 -13.79 -0.73 -3.26
C TRP A 14 -13.37 -1.51 -2.01
N ILE A 15 -13.66 -2.81 -1.95
CA ILE A 15 -13.21 -3.69 -0.87
C ILE A 15 -11.68 -3.76 -0.84
N LEU A 16 -11.04 -4.00 -1.99
CA LEU A 16 -9.57 -4.05 -2.08
C LEU A 16 -8.94 -2.73 -1.65
N TYR A 17 -9.51 -1.60 -2.07
CA TYR A 17 -9.04 -0.28 -1.69
C TYR A 17 -9.19 -0.03 -0.18
N GLY A 18 -10.34 -0.35 0.41
CA GLY A 18 -10.55 -0.22 1.86
C GLY A 18 -9.63 -1.11 2.68
N PHE A 19 -9.53 -2.39 2.32
CA PHE A 19 -8.66 -3.35 3.01
C PHE A 19 -7.17 -3.08 2.81
N GLN A 20 -6.77 -2.43 1.73
CA GLN A 20 -5.37 -2.10 1.48
C GLN A 20 -4.96 -0.76 2.12
N ALA A 21 -5.79 0.27 1.97
CA ALA A 21 -5.49 1.61 2.47
C ALA A 21 -5.55 1.69 4.00
N SER A 22 -6.48 0.97 4.64
CA SER A 22 -6.66 1.04 6.09
C SER A 22 -5.43 0.51 6.86
N PRO A 23 -4.91 -0.71 6.62
CA PRO A 23 -3.71 -1.18 7.30
C PRO A 23 -2.48 -0.37 6.88
N GLY A 24 -2.35 0.00 5.61
CA GLY A 24 -1.19 0.73 5.09
C GLY A 24 -0.92 2.07 5.78
N TYR A 25 -1.98 2.83 6.11
CA TYR A 25 -1.83 4.13 6.77
C TYR A 25 -2.01 4.09 8.29
N TYR A 26 -2.94 3.27 8.80
CA TYR A 26 -3.32 3.35 10.21
C TYR A 26 -2.62 2.33 11.10
N SER A 27 -2.05 1.25 10.56
CA SER A 27 -1.41 0.22 11.40
C SER A 27 -0.20 0.75 12.17
N TRP A 28 0.73 1.43 11.49
CA TRP A 28 1.95 1.94 12.12
C TRP A 28 1.73 2.97 13.22
N PRO A 29 0.94 4.04 13.02
CA PRO A 29 0.67 4.98 14.11
C PRO A 29 -0.14 4.35 15.26
N LEU A 30 -0.93 3.31 15.00
CA LEU A 30 -1.66 2.58 16.04
C LEU A 30 -0.73 1.75 16.93
N PHE A 31 0.20 1.00 16.34
CA PHE A 31 1.16 0.15 17.06
C PHE A 31 2.45 0.88 17.47
N ALA A 32 2.63 2.13 17.03
CA ALA A 32 3.78 2.96 17.37
C ALA A 32 4.16 2.96 18.87
N PRO A 33 3.23 3.15 19.83
CA PRO A 33 3.57 3.13 21.25
C PRO A 33 4.12 1.76 21.71
N ASP A 34 3.51 0.65 21.29
CA ASP A 34 3.94 -0.71 21.66
C ASP A 34 5.33 -1.02 21.06
N ILE A 35 5.53 -0.68 19.78
CA ILE A 35 6.81 -0.83 19.07
C ILE A 35 7.92 0.00 19.73
N MET A 36 7.59 1.20 20.24
CA MET A 36 8.55 2.02 20.97
C MET A 36 8.96 1.39 22.30
N GLU A 37 8.03 0.76 23.00
CA GLU A 37 8.27 0.13 24.29
C GLU A 37 9.08 -1.17 24.14
N GLU A 38 8.74 -2.02 23.16
CA GLU A 38 9.45 -3.28 22.91
C GLU A 38 10.86 -3.08 22.34
N LEU A 39 11.03 -2.18 21.37
CA LEU A 39 12.33 -1.94 20.72
C LEU A 39 13.14 -0.80 21.38
N GLY A 40 12.61 -0.15 22.42
CA GLY A 40 13.25 1.00 23.06
C GLY A 40 13.46 2.19 22.12
N LEU A 41 12.57 2.38 21.15
CA LEU A 41 12.71 3.40 20.10
C LEU A 41 12.19 4.76 20.56
N THR A 42 12.82 5.81 20.03
CA THR A 42 12.35 7.19 20.22
C THR A 42 11.18 7.52 19.29
N ARG A 43 10.32 8.46 19.69
CA ARG A 43 9.26 9.00 18.82
C ARG A 43 9.77 9.50 17.48
N ALA A 44 10.97 10.12 17.48
CA ALA A 44 11.59 10.62 16.26
C ALA A 44 11.90 9.48 15.28
N GLN A 45 12.44 8.36 15.77
CA GLN A 45 12.76 7.18 14.97
C GLN A 45 11.51 6.55 14.34
N VAL A 46 10.44 6.37 15.12
CA VAL A 46 9.17 5.81 14.60
C VAL A 46 8.50 6.75 13.60
N GLY A 47 8.56 8.06 13.85
CA GLY A 47 8.10 9.08 12.90
C GLY A 47 8.89 9.07 11.60
N SER A 48 10.21 8.86 11.66
CA SER A 48 11.05 8.77 10.46
C SER A 48 10.80 7.51 9.62
N VAL A 49 10.44 6.38 10.24
CA VAL A 49 9.98 5.19 9.50
C VAL A 49 8.69 5.48 8.74
N TYR A 50 7.71 6.12 9.40
CA TYR A 50 6.48 6.54 8.73
C TYR A 50 6.73 7.56 7.61
N GLY A 51 7.65 8.50 7.82
CA GLY A 51 8.09 9.44 6.79
C GLY A 51 8.72 8.74 5.58
N SER A 52 9.51 7.67 5.81
CA SER A 52 10.10 6.88 4.72
C SER A 52 9.04 6.14 3.89
N LEU A 53 7.96 5.66 4.52
CA LEU A 53 6.81 5.11 3.80
C LEU A 53 6.18 6.17 2.89
N ALA A 54 5.91 7.36 3.42
CA ALA A 54 5.31 8.45 2.65
C ALA A 54 6.22 8.88 1.48
N PHE A 55 7.54 8.90 1.68
CA PHE A 55 8.51 9.18 0.63
C PHE A 55 8.51 8.11 -0.46
N MET A 56 8.56 6.82 -0.09
CA MET A 56 8.54 5.72 -1.04
C MET A 56 7.21 5.67 -1.81
N PHE A 57 6.10 5.94 -1.14
CA PHE A 57 4.79 6.11 -1.79
C PHE A 57 4.82 7.21 -2.85
N ALA A 58 5.38 8.38 -2.52
CA ALA A 58 5.48 9.50 -3.46
C ALA A 58 6.40 9.19 -4.66
N VAL A 59 7.51 8.48 -4.44
CA VAL A 59 8.44 8.08 -5.52
C VAL A 59 7.82 6.99 -6.41
N THR A 60 7.06 6.07 -5.83
CA THR A 60 6.42 4.98 -6.58
C THR A 60 5.13 5.41 -7.29
N ALA A 61 4.53 6.53 -6.91
CA ALA A 61 3.36 7.09 -7.59
C ALA A 61 3.52 7.31 -9.11
N PRO A 62 4.53 8.05 -9.62
CA PRO A 62 4.73 8.22 -11.06
C PRO A 62 5.16 6.91 -11.76
N LEU A 63 5.85 6.02 -11.05
CA LEU A 63 6.19 4.68 -11.56
C LEU A 63 4.94 3.83 -11.76
N ALA A 64 3.99 3.89 -10.83
CA ALA A 64 2.70 3.21 -10.94
C ALA A 64 1.94 3.66 -12.19
N GLY A 65 1.87 4.97 -12.44
CA GLY A 65 1.23 5.51 -13.65
C GLY A 65 1.83 4.95 -14.95
N ARG A 66 3.18 4.88 -15.04
CA ARG A 66 3.86 4.26 -16.19
C ARG A 66 3.63 2.75 -16.28
N ALA A 67 3.63 2.05 -15.15
CA ALA A 67 3.40 0.61 -15.11
C ALA A 67 1.97 0.26 -15.55
N ILE A 68 0.98 1.05 -15.14
CA ILE A 68 -0.42 0.90 -15.54
C ILE A 68 -0.55 1.05 -17.06
N ALA A 69 0.08 2.07 -17.64
CA ALA A 69 0.04 2.30 -19.08
C ALA A 69 0.69 1.16 -19.90
N ARG A 70 1.65 0.41 -19.34
CA ARG A 70 2.36 -0.68 -20.03
C ARG A 70 1.78 -2.07 -19.79
N TRP A 71 1.38 -2.37 -18.57
CA TRP A 71 0.99 -3.73 -18.14
C TRP A 71 -0.49 -3.83 -17.74
N GLY A 72 -1.22 -2.71 -17.76
CA GLY A 72 -2.62 -2.63 -17.38
C GLY A 72 -2.81 -2.55 -15.86
N ALA A 73 -3.88 -1.87 -15.46
CA ALA A 73 -4.16 -1.60 -14.04
C ALA A 73 -4.33 -2.87 -13.20
N ARG A 74 -4.92 -3.95 -13.74
CA ARG A 74 -5.11 -5.21 -12.99
C ARG A 74 -3.81 -5.87 -12.54
N ALA A 75 -2.82 -6.00 -13.44
CA ALA A 75 -1.56 -6.66 -13.12
C ALA A 75 -0.78 -5.87 -12.07
N VAL A 76 -0.76 -4.54 -12.22
CA VAL A 76 -0.09 -3.63 -11.29
C VAL A 76 -0.73 -3.67 -9.90
N LEU A 77 -2.07 -3.73 -9.83
CA LEU A 77 -2.81 -3.83 -8.58
C LEU A 77 -2.44 -5.10 -7.81
N VAL A 78 -2.45 -6.26 -8.49
CA VAL A 78 -2.13 -7.55 -7.87
C VAL A 78 -0.69 -7.57 -7.37
N VAL A 79 0.26 -7.13 -8.20
CA VAL A 79 1.68 -7.10 -7.82
C VAL A 79 1.92 -6.15 -6.65
N GLY A 80 1.33 -4.95 -6.65
CA GLY A 80 1.44 -4.00 -5.54
C GLY A 80 0.88 -4.55 -4.23
N ASN A 81 -0.27 -5.24 -4.28
CA ASN A 81 -0.85 -5.92 -3.12
C ASN A 81 0.07 -7.03 -2.59
N LEU A 82 0.61 -7.88 -3.46
CA LEU A 82 1.52 -8.96 -3.05
C LEU A 82 2.79 -8.42 -2.37
N ILE A 83 3.38 -7.35 -2.92
CA ILE A 83 4.54 -6.68 -2.31
C ILE A 83 4.19 -6.13 -0.93
N MET A 84 3.01 -5.52 -0.80
CA MET A 84 2.55 -4.96 0.48
C MET A 84 2.33 -6.07 1.52
N THR A 85 1.66 -7.16 1.16
CA THR A 85 1.45 -8.32 2.05
C THR A 85 2.78 -8.93 2.48
N ALA A 86 3.75 -9.08 1.57
CA ALA A 86 5.09 -9.56 1.90
C ALA A 86 5.86 -8.58 2.80
N GLY A 87 5.59 -7.27 2.69
CA GLY A 87 6.10 -6.24 3.59
C GLY A 87 5.56 -6.40 5.01
N PHE A 88 4.24 -6.52 5.15
CA PHE A 88 3.59 -6.75 6.46
C PHE A 88 4.00 -8.08 7.10
N TRP A 89 4.10 -9.14 6.31
CA TRP A 89 4.58 -10.43 6.80
C TRP A 89 6.01 -10.32 7.35
N GLY A 90 6.89 -9.64 6.62
CA GLY A 90 8.27 -9.41 7.08
C GLY A 90 8.35 -8.50 8.31
N LEU A 91 7.43 -7.55 8.44
CA LEU A 91 7.34 -6.68 9.61
C LEU A 91 6.94 -7.46 10.87
N SER A 92 6.12 -8.50 10.75
CA SER A 92 5.73 -9.34 11.89
C SER A 92 6.90 -10.07 12.54
N ALA A 93 8.04 -10.20 11.86
CA ALA A 93 9.26 -10.84 12.37
C ALA A 93 10.41 -9.84 12.55
N ALA A 94 10.11 -8.53 12.58
CA ALA A 94 11.11 -7.48 12.59
C ALA A 94 11.41 -7.00 14.03
N ASP A 95 12.52 -7.47 14.61
CA ASP A 95 12.96 -7.08 15.96
C ASP A 95 13.97 -5.91 15.97
N THR A 96 14.16 -5.21 14.84
CA THR A 96 15.14 -4.12 14.73
C THR A 96 14.62 -2.92 13.95
N LEU A 97 15.09 -1.72 14.30
CA LEU A 97 14.77 -0.46 13.60
C LEU A 97 15.01 -0.56 12.08
N GLN A 98 16.14 -1.16 11.67
CA GLN A 98 16.50 -1.29 10.26
C GLN A 98 15.54 -2.21 9.51
N ALA A 99 15.09 -3.29 10.17
CA ALA A 99 14.05 -4.16 9.63
C ALA A 99 12.74 -3.38 9.44
N CYS A 100 12.33 -2.55 10.40
CA CYS A 100 11.16 -1.70 10.25
C CYS A 100 11.25 -0.76 9.03
N TYR A 101 12.40 -0.13 8.79
CA TYR A 101 12.61 0.69 7.59
C TYR A 101 12.49 -0.09 6.29
N LEU A 102 13.11 -1.28 6.23
CA LEU A 102 13.09 -2.13 5.04
C LEU A 102 11.70 -2.71 4.75
N TYR A 103 11.04 -3.26 5.76
CA TYR A 103 9.76 -3.92 5.59
C TYR A 103 8.62 -2.91 5.46
N TYR A 104 8.55 -1.91 6.35
CA TYR A 104 7.45 -0.94 6.35
C TYR A 104 7.71 0.23 5.38
N GLY A 105 8.86 0.89 5.50
CA GLY A 105 9.17 2.05 4.65
C GLY A 105 9.27 1.69 3.17
N LEU A 106 10.12 0.72 2.83
CA LEU A 106 10.39 0.37 1.43
C LEU A 106 9.33 -0.56 0.83
N ARG A 107 9.04 -1.72 1.45
CA ARG A 107 8.11 -2.70 0.85
C ARG A 107 6.66 -2.27 0.99
N VAL A 108 6.18 -1.92 2.18
CA VAL A 108 4.78 -1.47 2.36
C VAL A 108 4.55 -0.15 1.63
N GLY A 109 5.45 0.84 1.77
CA GLY A 109 5.34 2.10 1.03
C GLY A 109 5.36 1.95 -0.49
N GLY A 110 6.27 1.13 -1.03
CA GLY A 110 6.33 0.85 -2.47
C GLY A 110 5.13 0.05 -2.98
N GLY A 111 4.68 -0.95 -2.21
CA GLY A 111 3.47 -1.73 -2.49
C GLY A 111 2.21 -0.86 -2.49
N MET A 112 2.10 0.08 -1.56
CA MET A 112 0.99 1.05 -1.51
C MET A 112 0.96 1.97 -2.73
N GLY A 113 2.10 2.49 -3.16
CA GLY A 113 2.18 3.40 -4.30
C GLY A 113 1.81 2.72 -5.62
N LEU A 114 2.23 1.46 -5.79
CA LEU A 114 1.89 0.65 -6.96
C LEU A 114 0.45 0.09 -6.91
N GLY A 115 -0.03 -0.30 -5.74
CA GLY A 115 -1.25 -1.10 -5.60
C GLY A 115 -2.55 -0.33 -5.42
N THR A 116 -2.51 0.84 -4.80
CA THR A 116 -3.71 1.38 -4.12
C THR A 116 -4.35 2.55 -4.85
N PHE A 117 -3.87 3.78 -4.65
CA PHE A 117 -4.62 4.99 -5.02
C PHE A 117 -4.75 5.17 -6.52
N ILE A 118 -3.62 5.15 -7.22
CA ILE A 118 -3.57 5.47 -8.64
C ILE A 118 -4.21 4.34 -9.45
N THR A 119 -3.96 3.10 -9.05
CA THR A 119 -4.40 1.90 -9.77
C THR A 119 -5.89 1.63 -9.60
N CYS A 120 -6.44 1.78 -8.39
CA CYS A 120 -7.88 1.66 -8.18
C CYS A 120 -8.67 2.79 -8.85
N GLN A 121 -8.16 4.03 -8.81
CA GLN A 121 -8.82 5.16 -9.48
C GLN A 121 -8.83 5.00 -11.00
N THR A 122 -7.68 4.68 -11.60
CA THR A 122 -7.58 4.46 -13.07
C THR A 122 -8.43 3.29 -13.53
N LEU A 123 -8.43 2.17 -12.80
CA LEU A 123 -9.25 1.01 -13.13
C LEU A 123 -10.76 1.34 -13.09
N ALA A 124 -11.20 2.20 -12.17
CA ALA A 124 -12.58 2.65 -12.11
C ALA A 124 -12.94 3.56 -13.29
N THR A 125 -12.09 4.55 -13.63
CA THR A 125 -12.37 5.46 -14.76
C THR A 125 -12.32 4.75 -16.12
N ASP A 126 -11.34 3.89 -16.37
CA ASP A 126 -11.21 3.16 -17.65
C ASP A 126 -12.43 2.26 -17.94
N TRP A 127 -13.11 1.79 -16.89
CA TRP A 127 -14.27 0.90 -17.05
C TRP A 127 -15.58 1.65 -17.32
N PHE A 128 -15.69 2.91 -16.92
CA PHE A 128 -16.89 3.74 -17.12
C PHE A 128 -16.83 4.60 -18.37
N ILE A 129 -15.64 4.98 -18.83
CA ILE A 129 -15.42 5.86 -19.99
C ILE A 129 -15.43 5.05 -21.32
N ARG A 130 -16.08 3.88 -21.34
CA ARG A 130 -16.21 3.12 -22.57
C ARG A 130 -17.04 3.84 -23.62
#